data_AF-A0AAW0XDD9-F1
#
_entry.id   AF-A0AAW0XDD9-F1
#
_cell.length_a   1.000
_cell.length_b   1.000
_cell.length_c   1.000
_cell.angle_alpha   90.00
_cell.angle_beta   90.00
_cell.angle_gamma   90.00
#
_symmetry.space_group_name_H-M   'P 1'
#
loop_
_entity.id
_entity.type
_entity.pdbx_description
1 polymer ?
#
loop_
_entity_poly.entity_id
_entity_poly.type
_entity_poly.pdbx_seq_one_letter_code
_entity_poly.pdbx_strand_id
1 'polypeptide(L)'
;MIYDARVEKWGLSHVRRHDLHQADIAPLMASIISIPIPVNNVGILHVEYLGTSDEYKSEALFANARQMLAQYQQKRAQKEEETLPIFYWPYTLLTPDRELESLATIRNHLKRGHYEDANSESLHLISMTQHGMDYYHNYDRLALSIHIALGFLGWIFLMICHLLRVSNTHGSITCI
;
A
#
# COMPACT_ATOMS: atom_id res chain seq x y z
N MET A 1 -24.61 -2.23 -11.81
CA MET A 1 -24.58 -3.70 -11.93
C MET A 1 -23.86 -4.01 -13.23
N ILE A 2 -22.64 -4.53 -13.17
CA ILE A 2 -21.85 -4.88 -14.35
C ILE A 2 -22.48 -6.16 -14.93
N TYR A 3 -22.97 -6.11 -16.17
CA TYR A 3 -23.45 -7.29 -16.89
C TYR A 3 -22.26 -8.21 -17.19
N ASP A 4 -22.09 -9.27 -16.41
CA ASP A 4 -21.08 -10.31 -16.65
C ASP A 4 -21.76 -11.55 -17.26
N ALA A 5 -21.52 -11.80 -18.55
CA ALA A 5 -22.04 -12.93 -19.30
C ALA A 5 -21.73 -14.29 -18.65
N ARG A 6 -20.70 -14.38 -17.79
CA ARG A 6 -20.37 -15.60 -17.05
C ARG A 6 -21.40 -15.92 -15.97
N VAL A 7 -21.94 -14.91 -15.28
CA VAL A 7 -22.93 -15.08 -14.20
C VAL A 7 -24.24 -15.62 -14.77
N GLU A 8 -24.64 -15.11 -15.93
CA GLU A 8 -25.82 -15.59 -16.66
C GLU A 8 -25.62 -17.02 -17.16
N LYS A 9 -24.47 -17.33 -17.79
CA LYS A 9 -24.13 -18.68 -18.25
C LYS A 9 -24.14 -19.72 -17.12
N TRP A 10 -23.76 -19.33 -15.91
CA TRP A 10 -23.74 -20.20 -14.73
C TRP A 10 -25.10 -20.26 -14.01
N GLY A 11 -26.12 -19.53 -14.45
CA GLY A 11 -27.44 -19.50 -13.79
C GLY A 11 -27.44 -18.79 -12.43
N LEU A 12 -26.42 -17.96 -12.16
CA LEU A 12 -26.21 -17.29 -10.87
C LEU A 12 -26.68 -15.83 -10.86
N SER A 13 -27.52 -15.43 -11.82
CA SER A 13 -28.06 -14.06 -11.92
C SER A 13 -28.86 -13.62 -10.69
N HIS A 14 -29.37 -14.57 -9.90
CA HIS A 14 -30.08 -14.33 -8.65
C HIS A 14 -29.15 -14.10 -7.45
N VAL A 15 -27.85 -14.38 -7.58
CA VAL A 15 -26.86 -14.24 -6.50
C VAL A 15 -26.10 -12.94 -6.68
N ARG A 16 -26.04 -12.13 -5.61
CA ARG A 16 -25.19 -10.94 -5.61
C ARG A 16 -23.73 -11.38 -5.56
N ARG A 17 -22.99 -11.08 -6.64
CA ARG A 17 -21.55 -11.25 -6.66
C ARG A 17 -20.87 -10.11 -5.90
N HIS A 18 -20.06 -10.49 -4.93
CA HIS A 18 -19.02 -9.65 -4.36
C HIS A 18 -17.67 -10.18 -4.91
N ASP A 19 -16.78 -9.27 -5.29
CA ASP A 19 -15.45 -9.64 -5.79
C ASP A 19 -14.44 -9.41 -4.67
N LEU A 20 -13.56 -10.40 -4.48
CA LEU A 20 -12.47 -10.35 -3.51
C LEU A 20 -11.14 -10.27 -4.26
N HIS A 21 -10.22 -9.47 -3.76
CA HIS A 21 -8.83 -9.58 -4.19
C HIS A 21 -8.18 -10.80 -3.53
N GLN A 22 -7.12 -11.32 -4.15
CA GLN A 22 -6.41 -12.49 -3.63
C GLN A 22 -5.93 -12.29 -2.18
N ALA A 23 -5.49 -11.08 -1.84
CA ALA A 23 -5.03 -10.74 -0.49
C ALA A 23 -6.17 -10.76 0.54
N ASP A 24 -7.42 -10.53 0.12
CA ASP A 24 -8.59 -10.40 1.01
C ASP A 24 -9.04 -11.77 1.59
N ILE A 25 -8.53 -12.88 1.03
CA ILE A 25 -8.83 -14.23 1.51
C ILE A 25 -8.26 -14.46 2.91
N ALA A 26 -7.05 -13.97 3.19
CA ALA A 26 -6.40 -14.16 4.49
C ALA A 26 -7.20 -13.56 5.67
N PRO A 27 -7.63 -12.28 5.64
CA PRO A 27 -8.43 -11.71 6.72
C PRO A 27 -9.80 -12.39 6.80
N LEU A 28 -10.42 -12.72 5.67
CA LEU A 28 -11.70 -13.44 5.66
C LEU A 28 -11.62 -14.80 6.36
N MET A 29 -10.63 -15.63 6.00
CA MET A 29 -10.43 -16.93 6.62
C MET A 29 -10.14 -16.82 8.11
N ALA A 30 -9.28 -15.87 8.50
CA ALA A 30 -8.94 -15.63 9.90
C ALA A 30 -10.20 -15.27 10.73
N SER A 31 -11.06 -14.41 10.20
CA SER A 31 -12.34 -14.08 10.84
C SER A 31 -13.28 -15.29 10.90
N ILE A 32 -13.41 -16.09 9.85
CA ILE A 32 -14.29 -17.28 9.86
C ILE A 32 -13.91 -18.25 10.98
N ILE A 33 -12.61 -18.50 11.18
CA ILE A 33 -12.13 -19.39 12.24
C ILE A 33 -11.83 -18.66 13.56
N SER A 34 -12.19 -17.37 13.66
CA SER A 34 -12.03 -16.54 14.85
C SER A 34 -10.60 -16.48 15.42
N ILE A 35 -9.61 -16.39 14.54
CA ILE A 35 -8.22 -16.10 14.91
C ILE A 35 -7.85 -14.67 14.56
N PRO A 36 -6.79 -14.10 15.17
CA PRO A 36 -6.26 -12.81 14.77
C PRO A 36 -5.85 -12.79 13.28
N ILE A 37 -6.09 -11.68 12.60
CA ILE A 37 -5.69 -11.49 11.20
C ILE A 37 -4.15 -11.55 11.11
N PRO A 38 -3.58 -12.33 10.16
CA PRO A 38 -2.14 -12.46 10.00
C PRO A 38 -1.42 -11.11 9.87
N VAL A 39 -0.28 -10.97 10.53
CA VAL A 39 0.48 -9.69 10.55
C VAL A 39 1.07 -9.30 9.21
N ASN A 40 1.28 -10.25 8.29
CA ASN A 40 1.75 -10.03 6.92
C ASN A 40 0.59 -10.07 5.91
N ASN A 41 -0.57 -9.58 6.33
CA ASN A 41 -1.72 -9.40 5.46
C ASN A 41 -1.72 -8.00 4.84
N VAL A 42 -2.17 -7.88 3.60
CA VAL A 42 -2.44 -6.58 2.92
C VAL A 42 -3.89 -6.48 2.42
N GLY A 43 -4.68 -7.52 2.64
CA GLY A 43 -6.08 -7.60 2.21
C GLY A 43 -7.05 -6.92 3.18
N ILE A 44 -8.22 -6.64 2.66
CA ILE A 44 -9.36 -6.02 3.35
C ILE A 44 -10.35 -7.12 3.75
N LEU A 45 -10.88 -7.06 4.97
CA LEU A 45 -11.96 -7.95 5.39
C LEU A 45 -13.30 -7.49 4.78
N HIS A 46 -13.88 -8.32 3.91
CA HIS A 46 -15.23 -8.11 3.38
C HIS A 46 -16.25 -8.79 4.29
N VAL A 47 -16.88 -8.00 5.17
CA VAL A 47 -17.80 -8.49 6.21
C VAL A 47 -19.12 -9.04 5.66
N GLU A 48 -19.43 -8.80 4.39
CA GLU A 48 -20.61 -9.30 3.68
C GLU A 48 -20.63 -10.82 3.58
N TYR A 49 -19.46 -11.46 3.63
CA TYR A 49 -19.32 -12.92 3.61
C TYR A 49 -19.48 -13.57 4.99
N LEU A 50 -19.55 -12.78 6.06
CA LEU A 50 -19.68 -13.29 7.42
C LEU A 50 -21.16 -13.44 7.81
N GLY A 51 -21.58 -14.66 8.14
CA GLY A 51 -22.90 -14.96 8.68
C GLY A 51 -23.05 -14.69 10.18
N THR A 52 -22.36 -13.68 10.72
CA THR A 52 -22.25 -13.37 12.15
C THR A 52 -23.00 -12.09 12.54
N SER A 53 -23.03 -11.75 13.83
CA SER A 53 -23.59 -10.48 14.30
C SER A 53 -22.84 -9.27 13.73
N ASP A 54 -23.52 -8.14 13.63
CA ASP A 54 -22.92 -6.88 13.16
C ASP A 54 -21.82 -6.38 14.10
N GLU A 55 -21.97 -6.63 15.41
CA GLU A 55 -20.92 -6.39 16.39
C GLU A 55 -19.63 -7.14 16.06
N TYR A 56 -19.72 -8.43 15.76
CA TYR A 56 -18.56 -9.24 15.40
C TYR A 56 -17.93 -8.74 14.10
N LYS A 57 -18.75 -8.44 13.09
CA LYS A 57 -18.28 -7.91 11.80
C LYS A 57 -17.50 -6.62 11.99
N SER A 58 -18.03 -5.69 12.78
CA SER A 58 -17.39 -4.40 13.02
C SER A 58 -16.13 -4.50 13.86
N GLU A 59 -16.11 -5.34 14.90
CA GLU A 59 -14.88 -5.58 15.68
C GLU A 59 -13.81 -6.29 14.82
N ALA A 60 -14.20 -7.24 13.96
CA ALA A 60 -13.29 -7.92 13.06
C ALA A 60 -12.70 -6.97 11.99
N LEU A 61 -13.53 -6.09 11.41
CA LEU A 61 -13.07 -5.09 10.45
C LEU A 61 -12.19 -4.03 11.12
N PHE A 62 -12.51 -3.62 12.34
CA PHE A 62 -11.65 -2.75 13.13
C PHE A 62 -10.31 -3.40 13.46
N ALA A 63 -10.29 -4.71 13.74
CA ALA A 63 -9.06 -5.47 13.92
C ALA A 63 -8.21 -5.49 12.63
N ASN A 64 -8.83 -5.63 11.46
CA ASN A 64 -8.14 -5.51 10.17
C ASN A 64 -7.53 -4.11 9.99
N ALA A 65 -8.30 -3.05 10.25
CA ALA A 65 -7.82 -1.68 10.16
C ALA A 65 -6.63 -1.41 11.09
N ARG A 66 -6.69 -1.89 12.34
CA ARG A 66 -5.58 -1.79 13.30
C ARG A 66 -4.34 -2.55 12.86
N GLN A 67 -4.51 -3.75 12.30
CA GLN A 67 -3.40 -4.56 11.79
C GLN A 67 -2.68 -3.85 10.64
N MET A 68 -3.43 -3.30 9.68
CA MET A 68 -2.86 -2.55 8.57
C MET A 68 -2.20 -1.25 9.04
N LEU A 69 -2.83 -0.53 9.97
CA LEU A 69 -2.26 0.69 10.52
C LEU A 69 -0.92 0.42 11.22
N ALA A 70 -0.81 -0.68 11.97
CA ALA A 70 0.44 -1.07 12.61
C ALA A 70 1.56 -1.36 11.60
N GLN A 71 1.25 -2.01 10.46
CA GLN A 71 2.22 -2.22 9.39
C GLN A 71 2.68 -0.89 8.79
N TYR A 72 1.76 0.04 8.54
CA TYR A 72 2.09 1.38 8.06
C TYR A 72 2.99 2.13 9.04
N GLN A 73 2.67 2.11 10.34
CA GLN A 73 3.49 2.75 11.38
C GLN A 73 4.92 2.20 11.39
N GLN A 74 5.07 0.87 11.31
CA GLN A 74 6.38 0.22 11.24
C GLN A 74 7.15 0.64 9.98
N LYS A 75 6.47 0.65 8.82
CA LYS A 75 7.09 1.03 7.54
C LYS A 75 7.51 2.50 7.51
N ARG A 76 6.69 3.39 8.08
CA ARG A 76 7.02 4.80 8.25
C ARG A 76 8.27 4.96 9.12
N ALA A 77 8.29 4.30 10.29
CA ALA A 77 9.41 4.40 11.22
C ALA A 77 10.73 3.91 10.60
N GLN A 78 10.69 2.76 9.91
CA GLN A 78 11.84 2.27 9.13
C GLN A 78 12.31 3.31 8.11
N LYS A 79 11.37 3.92 7.37
CA LYS A 79 11.75 4.89 6.36
C LYS A 79 12.34 6.17 6.95
N GLU A 80 11.82 6.61 8.09
CA GLU A 80 12.34 7.75 8.84
C GLU A 80 13.75 7.50 9.40
N GLU A 81 14.03 6.28 9.88
CA GLU A 81 15.35 5.88 10.38
C GLU A 81 16.40 5.75 9.26
N GLU A 82 16.00 5.20 8.11
CA GLU A 82 16.88 4.98 6.96
C GLU A 82 17.15 6.27 6.15
N THR A 83 16.34 7.30 6.33
CA THR A 83 16.43 8.55 5.56
C THR A 83 17.05 9.66 6.40
N LEU A 84 18.04 10.36 5.83
CA LEU A 84 18.60 11.54 6.50
C LEU A 84 17.50 12.58 6.77
N PRO A 85 17.45 13.22 7.96
CA PRO A 85 16.34 14.08 8.36
C PRO A 85 16.00 15.22 7.38
N ILE A 86 17.01 15.77 6.69
CA ILE A 86 16.81 16.85 5.71
C ILE A 86 16.13 16.40 4.40
N PHE A 87 16.10 15.09 4.13
CA PHE A 87 15.49 14.49 2.95
C PHE A 87 14.25 13.64 3.31
N TYR A 88 13.75 13.75 4.53
CA TYR A 88 12.56 13.05 4.96
C TYR A 88 11.32 13.94 4.85
N TRP A 89 10.47 13.60 3.90
CA TRP A 89 9.10 14.10 3.76
C TRP A 89 8.10 13.05 4.26
N PRO A 90 7.30 13.32 5.30
CA PRO A 90 6.31 12.38 5.82
C PRO A 90 5.02 12.40 5.00
N TYR A 91 4.26 11.30 5.06
CA TYR A 91 2.91 11.25 4.51
C TYR A 91 1.93 12.04 5.40
N THR A 92 1.51 13.21 4.94
CA THR A 92 0.74 14.19 5.74
C THR A 92 -0.74 13.86 5.89
N LEU A 93 -1.27 12.97 5.07
CA LEU A 93 -2.69 12.63 5.07
C LEU A 93 -3.07 11.74 6.27
N LEU A 94 -2.12 10.95 6.80
CA LEU A 94 -2.29 10.06 7.94
C LEU A 94 -1.16 10.29 8.96
N THR A 95 -1.27 11.39 9.71
CA THR A 95 -0.36 11.77 10.80
C THR A 95 -0.70 11.00 12.09
N PRO A 96 0.26 10.89 13.04
CA PRO A 96 0.00 10.20 14.32
C PRO A 96 -1.25 10.69 15.07
N ASP A 97 -1.52 12.00 15.04
CA ASP A 97 -2.72 12.56 15.68
C ASP A 97 -4.02 12.09 14.98
N ARG A 98 -4.02 12.06 13.64
CA ARG A 98 -5.16 11.57 12.85
C ARG A 98 -5.39 10.08 13.03
N GLU A 99 -4.31 9.30 13.15
CA GLU A 99 -4.39 7.87 13.46
C GLU A 99 -5.10 7.65 14.80
N LEU A 100 -4.68 8.38 15.83
CA LEU A 100 -5.28 8.29 17.16
C LEU A 100 -6.75 8.73 17.14
N GLU A 101 -7.06 9.81 16.43
CA GLU A 101 -8.42 10.32 16.25
C GLU A 101 -9.32 9.30 15.55
N SER A 102 -8.90 8.72 14.41
CA SER A 102 -9.67 7.70 13.71
C SER A 102 -9.88 6.45 14.58
N LEU A 103 -8.85 5.96 15.28
CA LEU A 103 -8.98 4.81 16.19
C LEU A 103 -9.97 5.09 17.32
N ALA A 104 -9.92 6.28 17.91
CA ALA A 104 -10.84 6.68 18.98
C ALA A 104 -12.29 6.80 18.48
N THR A 105 -12.49 7.38 17.29
CA THR A 105 -13.79 7.53 16.63
C THR A 105 -14.42 6.16 16.35
N ILE A 106 -13.69 5.24 15.71
CA ILE A 106 -14.17 3.88 15.45
C ILE A 106 -14.56 3.18 16.76
N ARG A 107 -13.69 3.26 17.79
CA ARG A 107 -13.98 2.64 19.08
C ARG A 107 -15.22 3.22 19.76
N ASN A 108 -15.48 4.52 19.59
CA ASN A 108 -16.67 5.16 20.11
C ASN A 108 -17.95 4.68 19.38
N HIS A 109 -17.91 4.56 18.05
CA HIS A 109 -19.02 3.99 17.28
C HIS A 109 -19.34 2.55 17.71
N LEU A 110 -18.31 1.70 17.88
CA LEU A 110 -18.46 0.33 18.38
C LEU A 110 -19.14 0.30 19.77
N LYS A 111 -18.68 1.14 20.71
CA LYS A 111 -19.26 1.20 22.07
C LYS A 111 -20.72 1.66 22.07
N ARG A 112 -21.15 2.46 21.09
CA ARG A 112 -22.52 2.96 20.95
C ARG A 112 -23.41 2.01 20.15
N GLY A 113 -22.88 0.91 19.62
CA GLY A 113 -23.60 -0.01 18.74
C GLY A 113 -23.85 0.54 17.34
N HIS A 114 -23.14 1.60 16.93
CA HIS A 114 -23.25 2.18 15.59
C HIS A 114 -22.32 1.44 14.62
N TYR A 115 -22.68 0.21 14.29
CA TYR A 115 -21.83 -0.73 13.54
C TYR A 115 -21.55 -0.29 12.10
N GLU A 116 -22.53 0.29 11.40
CA GLU A 116 -22.29 0.80 10.04
C GLU A 116 -21.30 1.97 10.01
N ASP A 117 -21.44 2.92 10.95
CA ASP A 117 -20.50 4.03 11.08
C ASP A 117 -19.08 3.51 11.37
N ALA A 118 -18.96 2.56 12.32
CA ALA A 118 -17.68 1.92 12.66
C ALA A 118 -17.05 1.21 11.45
N ASN A 119 -17.86 0.55 10.63
CA ASN A 119 -17.39 -0.12 9.41
C ASN A 119 -16.90 0.87 8.38
N SER A 120 -17.67 1.94 8.13
CA SER A 120 -17.30 2.95 7.14
C SER A 120 -15.99 3.67 7.52
N GLU A 121 -15.83 4.03 8.79
CA GLU A 121 -14.61 4.69 9.28
C GLU A 121 -13.41 3.71 9.31
N SER A 122 -13.64 2.42 9.60
CA SER A 122 -12.60 1.39 9.51
C SER A 122 -12.11 1.20 8.07
N LEU A 123 -13.02 1.15 7.09
CA LEU A 123 -12.67 1.07 5.67
C LEU A 123 -11.95 2.33 5.19
N HIS A 124 -12.36 3.51 5.67
CA HIS A 124 -11.67 4.75 5.39
C HIS A 124 -10.24 4.74 5.93
N LEU A 125 -10.03 4.31 7.19
CA LEU A 125 -8.70 4.16 7.78
C LEU A 125 -7.83 3.15 7.01
N ILE A 126 -8.40 2.01 6.60
CA ILE A 126 -7.72 1.02 5.76
C ILE A 126 -7.26 1.65 4.44
N SER A 127 -8.14 2.36 3.75
CA SER A 127 -7.82 3.04 2.48
C SER A 127 -6.67 4.06 2.65
N MET A 128 -6.75 4.91 3.67
CA MET A 128 -5.70 5.89 3.97
C MET A 128 -4.36 5.23 4.31
N THR A 129 -4.41 4.10 5.01
CA THR A 129 -3.25 3.29 5.36
C THR A 129 -2.62 2.65 4.12
N GLN A 130 -3.42 2.10 3.19
CA GLN A 130 -2.93 1.54 1.93
C GLN A 130 -2.24 2.62 1.08
N HIS A 131 -2.84 3.80 0.94
CA HIS A 131 -2.22 4.92 0.26
C HIS A 131 -0.91 5.37 0.91
N GLY A 132 -0.85 5.42 2.24
CA GLY A 132 0.36 5.70 2.98
C GLY A 132 1.44 4.61 2.79
N MET A 133 1.04 3.34 2.76
CA MET A 133 1.95 2.23 2.47
C MET A 133 2.52 2.30 1.05
N ASP A 134 1.70 2.64 0.06
CA ASP A 134 2.12 2.82 -1.34
C ASP A 134 3.08 4.00 -1.49
N TYR A 135 2.80 5.09 -0.79
CA TYR A 135 3.69 6.25 -0.72
C TYR A 135 5.09 5.84 -0.23
N TYR A 136 5.16 5.15 0.91
CA TYR A 136 6.45 4.69 1.45
C TYR A 136 7.07 3.54 0.63
N HIS A 137 6.28 2.76 -0.11
CA HIS A 137 6.82 1.72 -1.01
C HIS A 137 7.55 2.34 -2.20
N ASN A 138 7.00 3.43 -2.75
CA ASN A 138 7.51 4.08 -3.94
C ASN A 138 8.43 5.28 -3.63
N TYR A 139 8.78 5.48 -2.35
CA TYR A 139 9.47 6.65 -1.86
C TYR A 139 10.80 6.92 -2.58
N ASP A 140 11.64 5.89 -2.70
CA ASP A 140 12.97 6.02 -3.27
C ASP A 140 12.99 5.94 -4.80
N ARG A 141 11.84 5.72 -5.43
CA ARG A 141 11.76 5.47 -6.88
C ARG A 141 12.36 6.61 -7.70
N LEU A 142 12.08 7.86 -7.33
CA LEU A 142 12.62 9.04 -8.02
C LEU A 142 14.12 9.19 -7.79
N ALA A 143 14.57 9.06 -6.53
CA ALA A 143 15.98 9.17 -6.19
C ALA A 143 16.79 8.11 -6.94
N LEU A 144 16.35 6.85 -6.92
CA LEU A 144 16.99 5.75 -7.64
C LEU A 144 17.05 6.03 -9.15
N SER A 145 15.96 6.53 -9.72
CA SER A 145 15.90 6.85 -11.17
C SER A 145 16.92 7.93 -11.56
N ILE A 146 17.08 8.97 -10.73
CA ILE A 146 18.08 10.04 -10.95
C ILE A 146 19.50 9.48 -10.88
N HIS A 147 19.80 8.65 -9.87
CA HIS A 147 21.13 8.05 -9.71
C HIS A 147 21.50 7.18 -10.93
N ILE A 148 20.56 6.36 -11.40
CA ILE A 148 20.76 5.52 -12.59
C ILE A 148 21.00 6.39 -13.83
N ALA A 149 20.17 7.43 -14.04
CA ALA A 149 20.32 8.34 -15.18
C ALA A 149 21.67 9.07 -15.18
N LEU A 150 22.13 9.55 -14.01
CA LEU A 150 23.45 10.18 -13.86
C LEU A 150 24.58 9.20 -14.14
N GLY A 151 24.45 7.94 -13.72
CA GLY A 151 25.41 6.89 -14.05
C GLY A 151 25.57 6.69 -15.56
N PHE A 152 24.45 6.62 -16.30
CA PHE A 152 24.48 6.53 -17.76
C PHE A 152 25.06 7.78 -18.42
N LEU A 153 24.66 8.98 -17.99
CA LEU A 153 25.20 10.22 -18.51
C LEU A 153 26.72 10.33 -18.28
N GLY A 154 27.18 9.95 -17.09
CA GLY A 154 28.60 9.91 -16.76
C GLY A 154 29.37 8.93 -17.64
N TRP A 155 28.81 7.73 -17.87
CA TRP A 155 29.44 6.74 -18.75
C TRP A 155 29.51 7.22 -20.21
N ILE A 156 28.43 7.80 -20.74
CA ILE A 156 28.41 8.38 -22.09
C ILE A 156 29.46 9.48 -22.22
N PHE A 157 29.55 10.37 -21.23
CA PHE A 157 30.56 11.43 -21.20
C PHE A 157 31.99 10.85 -21.26
N LEU A 158 32.28 9.84 -20.44
CA LEU A 158 33.58 9.16 -20.46
C LEU A 158 33.89 8.50 -21.80
N MET A 159 32.91 7.86 -22.43
CA MET A 159 33.06 7.28 -23.77
C MET A 159 33.38 8.33 -24.83
N ILE A 160 32.70 9.49 -24.78
CA ILE A 160 32.98 10.62 -25.68
C ILE A 160 34.41 11.14 -25.45
N CYS A 161 34.81 11.38 -24.20
CA CYS A 161 36.17 11.82 -23.88
C CYS A 161 37.23 10.83 -24.36
N HIS A 162 37.00 9.52 -24.19
CA HIS A 162 37.89 8.47 -24.66
C HIS A 162 38.01 8.46 -26.19
N LEU A 163 36.88 8.55 -26.91
CA LEU A 163 36.84 8.60 -28.37
C LEU A 163 37.60 9.82 -28.91
N LEU A 164 37.38 11.00 -28.34
CA LEU A 164 38.09 12.23 -28.73
C LEU A 164 39.60 12.11 -28.49
N ARG A 165 40.01 11.51 -27.36
CA ARG A 165 41.43 11.27 -27.06
C ARG A 165 42.06 10.30 -28.07
N VAL A 166 41.40 9.17 -28.35
CA VAL A 166 41.89 8.17 -29.31
C VAL A 166 42.00 8.74 -30.73
N SER A 167 41.00 9.51 -31.16
CA SER A 167 41.03 10.19 -32.47
C SER A 167 42.21 11.16 -32.59
N ASN A 168 42.48 11.95 -31.54
CA ASN A 168 43.63 12.86 -31.53
C ASN A 168 44.98 12.13 -31.56
N THR A 169 45.09 10.95 -30.93
CA THR A 169 46.32 10.14 -31.00
C THR A 169 46.57 9.51 -32.36
N HIS A 170 45.53 9.09 -33.11
CA HIS A 170 45.72 8.53 -34.45
C HIS A 170 45.96 9.60 -35.54
N GLY A 171 45.46 10.83 -35.36
CA GLY A 171 45.76 11.96 -36.24
C GLY A 171 47.26 12.31 -36.32
N SER A 172 48.03 12.08 -35.24
CA SER A 172 49.48 12.34 -35.21
C SER A 172 50.35 11.23 -35.84
N ILE A 173 49.84 10.02 -36.04
CA ILE A 173 50.63 8.89 -36.58
C ILE A 173 50.51 8.78 -38.12
N THR A 174 49.50 9.41 -38.72
CA THR A 174 49.24 9.34 -40.19
C THR A 174 49.91 10.47 -40.98
N CYS A 175 50.75 11.28 -40.33
CA CYS A 175 51.49 12.39 -40.93
C CYS A 175 53.00 12.19 -40.75
N ILE A 176 53.53 11.07 -41.25
CA ILE A 176 54.96 10.82 -41.50
C ILE A 176 55.08 10.02 -42.79
#